data_AF-A0A6A6VI16-F1
#
_entry.id   AF-A0A6A6VI16-F1
#
_cell.length_a   1.000
_cell.length_b   1.000
_cell.length_c   1.000
_cell.angle_alpha   90.00
_cell.angle_beta   90.00
_cell.angle_gamma   90.00
#
_symmetry.space_group_name_H-M   'P 1'
#
loop_
_entity.id
_entity.type
_entity.pdbx_description
1 polymer ?
#
loop_
_entity_poly.entity_id
_entity_poly.type
_entity_poly.pdbx_seq_one_letter_code
_entity_poly.pdbx_strand_id
1 'polypeptide(L)'
;MPGGLTKIYRIIVEFITSRLSILNKLFDPTVLRGKTAWPKEKAQQERHGIRFDYDGEVIRKDGKAYHKFNVQPNAGKIPASLRDYRNSDGGNHAVMGSIHLPVNYKGEDKAALFNIQLKRVLVKKDGDDDDIKED
;
A
#
# COMPACT_ATOMS: atom_id res chain seq x y z
N MET A 1 1.92 -13.93 -16.11
CA MET A 1 1.98 -13.37 -14.75
C MET A 1 0.93 -14.03 -13.85
N PRO A 2 1.26 -14.50 -12.64
CA PRO A 2 0.34 -15.25 -11.80
C PRO A 2 -0.75 -14.30 -11.26
N GLY A 3 -2.03 -14.57 -11.59
CA GLY A 3 -3.17 -13.69 -11.28
C GLY A 3 -3.48 -13.46 -9.79
N GLY A 4 -2.69 -14.02 -8.88
CA GLY A 4 -2.91 -13.91 -7.43
C GLY A 4 -2.79 -12.48 -6.90
N LEU A 5 -1.71 -11.77 -7.22
CA LEU A 5 -1.51 -10.38 -6.76
C LEU A 5 -2.55 -9.43 -7.37
N THR A 6 -2.91 -9.61 -8.64
CA THR A 6 -3.98 -8.84 -9.28
C THR A 6 -5.34 -9.05 -8.59
N LYS A 7 -5.65 -10.29 -8.17
CA LYS A 7 -6.87 -10.58 -7.41
C LYS A 7 -6.87 -9.88 -6.05
N ILE A 8 -5.75 -9.93 -5.34
CA ILE A 8 -5.56 -9.26 -4.05
C ILE A 8 -5.74 -7.75 -4.20
N TYR A 9 -5.07 -7.14 -5.19
CA TYR A 9 -5.19 -5.73 -5.52
C TYR A 9 -6.65 -5.31 -5.70
N ARG A 10 -7.42 -6.03 -6.52
CA ARG A 10 -8.84 -5.73 -6.76
C ARG A 10 -9.65 -5.76 -5.46
N ILE A 11 -9.46 -6.79 -4.64
CA ILE A 11 -10.14 -6.92 -3.34
C ILE A 11 -9.81 -5.75 -2.41
N ILE A 12 -8.54 -5.34 -2.34
CA ILE A 12 -8.12 -4.25 -1.45
C ILE A 12 -8.67 -2.91 -1.95
N VAL A 13 -8.56 -2.62 -3.25
CA VAL A 13 -9.09 -1.38 -3.84
C VAL A 13 -10.58 -1.30 -3.55
N GLU A 14 -11.35 -2.32 -3.93
CA GLU A 14 -12.79 -2.35 -3.69
C GLU A 14 -13.13 -2.17 -2.20
N PHE A 15 -12.42 -2.84 -1.31
CA PHE A 15 -12.68 -2.76 0.12
C PHE A 15 -12.40 -1.37 0.70
N ILE A 16 -11.29 -0.74 0.32
CA ILE A 16 -10.87 0.56 0.84
C ILE A 16 -11.69 1.69 0.20
N THR A 17 -11.89 1.68 -1.11
CA THR A 17 -12.62 2.75 -1.82
C THR A 17 -14.11 2.74 -1.52
N SER A 18 -14.70 1.58 -1.19
CA SER A 18 -16.09 1.52 -0.69
C SER A 18 -16.26 2.00 0.76
N ARG A 19 -15.16 2.33 1.47
CA ARG A 19 -15.17 2.75 2.88
C ARG A 19 -14.43 4.07 3.06
N LEU A 20 -15.15 5.18 2.88
CA LEU A 20 -14.60 6.53 3.03
C LEU A 20 -13.84 6.75 4.35
N SER A 21 -14.26 6.11 5.44
CA SER A 21 -13.57 6.22 6.73
C SER A 21 -12.16 5.63 6.74
N ILE A 22 -11.92 4.55 5.99
CA ILE A 22 -10.58 3.95 5.85
C ILE A 22 -9.75 4.80 4.90
N LEU A 23 -10.33 5.16 3.75
CA LEU A 23 -9.66 5.96 2.74
C LEU A 23 -9.21 7.31 3.32
N ASN A 24 -10.06 7.99 4.09
CA ASN A 24 -9.70 9.24 4.76
C ASN A 24 -8.54 9.07 5.75
N LYS A 25 -8.50 7.98 6.53
CA LYS A 25 -7.39 7.70 7.46
C LYS A 25 -6.06 7.41 6.77
N LEU A 26 -6.06 7.07 5.48
CA LEU A 26 -4.83 6.93 4.70
C LEU A 26 -4.34 8.28 4.16
N PHE A 27 -5.25 9.20 3.86
CA PHE A 27 -4.91 10.57 3.45
C PHE A 27 -4.64 11.53 4.62
N ASP A 28 -5.08 11.17 5.82
CA ASP A 28 -4.86 11.89 7.07
C ASP A 28 -4.50 10.87 8.18
N PRO A 29 -3.27 10.32 8.15
CA PRO A 29 -2.86 9.28 9.06
C PRO A 29 -2.62 9.81 10.47
N THR A 30 -3.36 9.26 11.44
CA THR A 30 -3.13 9.53 12.88
C THR A 30 -2.14 8.55 13.52
N VAL A 31 -1.57 7.63 12.74
CA VAL A 31 -0.68 6.60 13.25
C VAL A 31 0.76 7.12 13.28
N LEU A 32 1.52 6.69 14.28
CA LEU A 32 2.95 7.02 14.34
C LEU A 32 3.72 6.29 13.24
N ARG A 33 4.88 6.86 12.85
CA ARG A 33 5.82 6.23 11.94
C ARG A 33 6.20 4.82 12.43
N GLY A 34 6.33 3.88 11.49
CA GLY A 34 6.61 2.47 11.75
C GLY A 34 5.40 1.67 12.25
N LYS A 35 4.19 2.25 12.26
CA LYS A 35 2.97 1.54 12.66
C LYS A 35 2.07 1.28 11.46
N THR A 36 1.35 0.16 11.51
CA THR A 36 0.35 -0.20 10.51
C THR A 36 -0.81 0.78 10.51
N ALA A 37 -1.03 1.48 9.40
CA ALA A 37 -2.18 2.34 9.17
C ALA A 37 -3.42 1.50 8.84
N TRP A 38 -3.26 0.50 7.97
CA TRP A 38 -4.31 -0.46 7.62
C TRP A 38 -3.72 -1.80 7.20
N PRO A 39 -4.40 -2.93 7.43
CA PRO A 39 -5.53 -3.09 8.33
C PRO A 39 -5.08 -3.17 9.79
N LYS A 40 -5.93 -2.68 10.70
CA LYS A 40 -5.66 -2.68 12.14
C LYS A 40 -6.00 -4.02 12.80
N GLU A 41 -7.09 -4.64 12.37
CA GLU A 41 -7.61 -5.86 12.96
C GLU A 41 -6.91 -7.11 12.43
N LYS A 42 -6.55 -8.04 13.32
CA LYS A 42 -5.87 -9.29 12.96
C LYS A 42 -6.62 -10.08 11.88
N ALA A 43 -7.94 -10.21 12.01
CA ALA A 43 -8.77 -10.91 11.02
C ALA A 43 -8.70 -10.28 9.63
N GLN A 44 -8.61 -8.95 9.54
CA GLN A 44 -8.45 -8.24 8.28
C GLN A 44 -7.03 -8.39 7.73
N GLN A 45 -6.02 -8.37 8.59
CA GLN A 45 -4.63 -8.63 8.21
C GLN A 45 -4.46 -10.03 7.61
N GLU A 46 -5.10 -11.05 8.18
CA GLU A 46 -5.08 -12.41 7.62
C GLU A 46 -5.88 -12.51 6.32
N ARG A 47 -7.05 -11.85 6.25
CA ARG A 47 -7.93 -11.88 5.07
C ARG A 47 -7.30 -11.20 3.85
N HIS A 48 -6.74 -10.00 4.03
CA HIS A 48 -6.18 -9.22 2.94
C HIS A 48 -4.70 -9.54 2.68
N GLY A 49 -4.00 -10.03 3.71
CA GLY A 49 -2.63 -10.51 3.61
C GLY A 49 -1.58 -9.42 3.43
N ILE A 50 -1.96 -8.15 3.42
CA ILE A 50 -1.04 -7.01 3.30
C ILE A 50 -1.24 -6.02 4.46
N ARG A 51 -0.23 -5.19 4.69
CA ARG A 51 -0.25 -4.04 5.60
C ARG A 51 0.29 -2.82 4.88
N PHE A 52 -0.24 -1.66 5.23
CA PHE A 52 0.26 -0.34 4.89
C PHE A 52 0.88 0.23 6.17
N ASP A 53 2.19 0.12 6.29
CA ASP A 53 2.93 0.64 7.45
C ASP A 53 3.36 2.07 7.14
N TYR A 54 2.98 3.02 7.99
CA TYR A 54 3.24 4.44 7.76
C TYR A 54 4.72 4.75 7.96
N ASP A 55 5.37 5.36 6.97
CA ASP A 55 6.79 5.73 7.01
C ASP A 55 7.00 7.25 7.20
N GLY A 56 5.93 7.98 7.50
CA GLY A 56 5.99 9.42 7.73
C GLY A 56 5.71 10.24 6.46
N GLU A 57 5.94 11.54 6.58
CA GLU A 57 5.85 12.48 5.47
C GLU A 57 7.19 12.55 4.74
N VAL A 58 7.15 12.56 3.41
CA VAL A 58 8.30 12.71 2.53
C VAL A 58 8.06 13.82 1.53
N ILE A 59 9.10 14.59 1.21
CA ILE A 59 9.09 15.53 0.09
C ILE A 59 9.60 14.80 -1.15
N ARG A 60 8.83 14.83 -2.24
CA ARG A 60 9.25 14.23 -3.52
C ARG A 60 9.89 15.28 -4.43
N LYS A 61 10.44 14.82 -5.56
CA LYS A 61 11.11 15.66 -6.58
C LYS A 61 10.24 16.81 -7.12
N ASP A 62 8.91 16.70 -7.00
CA ASP A 62 7.95 17.76 -7.35
C ASP A 62 7.81 18.86 -6.29
N GLY A 63 8.57 18.78 -5.20
CA GLY A 63 8.54 19.73 -4.08
C GLY A 63 7.32 19.59 -3.17
N LYS A 64 6.46 18.57 -3.37
CA LYS A 64 5.24 18.38 -2.57
C LYS A 64 5.45 17.33 -1.49
N ALA A 65 4.72 17.50 -0.39
CA ALA A 65 4.69 16.56 0.72
C ALA A 65 3.70 15.42 0.48
N TYR A 66 4.11 14.20 0.82
CA TYR A 66 3.31 12.99 0.72
C TYR A 66 3.42 12.16 1.99
N HIS A 67 2.31 11.59 2.44
CA HIS A 67 2.30 10.47 3.37
C HIS A 67 2.82 9.22 2.63
N LYS A 68 3.96 8.68 3.07
CA LYS A 68 4.54 7.43 2.55
C LYS A 68 4.03 6.25 3.36
N PHE A 69 3.56 5.20 2.67
CA PHE A 69 3.22 3.93 3.30
C PHE A 69 3.94 2.79 2.61
N ASN A 70 4.69 2.01 3.38
CA ASN A 70 5.29 0.77 2.92
C ASN A 70 4.20 -0.30 2.83
N VAL A 71 4.04 -0.89 1.65
CA VAL A 71 3.13 -2.02 1.41
C VAL A 71 3.91 -3.30 1.68
N GLN A 72 3.54 -4.00 2.74
CA GLN A 72 4.23 -5.21 3.19
C GLN A 72 3.26 -6.40 3.24
N PRO A 73 3.71 -7.63 2.97
CA PRO A 73 2.93 -8.81 3.30
C PRO A 73 2.75 -8.91 4.82
N ASN A 74 1.57 -9.32 5.27
CA ASN A 74 1.34 -9.57 6.68
C ASN A 74 2.13 -10.82 7.16
N ALA A 75 2.52 -10.82 8.43
CA ALA A 75 3.10 -12.01 9.05
C ALA A 75 2.02 -13.08 9.32
N GLY A 76 2.40 -14.36 9.33
CA GLY A 76 1.46 -15.45 9.62
C GLY A 76 0.61 -15.88 8.42
N LYS A 77 -0.67 -16.17 8.67
CA LYS A 77 -1.61 -16.72 7.68
C LYS A 77 -2.03 -15.65 6.69
N ILE A 78 -1.65 -15.83 5.43
CA ILE A 78 -1.95 -14.92 4.31
C ILE A 78 -2.24 -15.74 3.03
N PRO A 79 -2.87 -15.14 2.00
CA PRO A 79 -3.05 -15.79 0.70
C PRO A 79 -1.74 -16.32 0.10
N ALA A 80 -1.81 -17.47 -0.57
CA ALA A 80 -0.63 -18.19 -1.08
C ALA A 80 0.30 -17.30 -1.93
N SER A 81 -0.25 -16.52 -2.85
CA SER A 81 0.57 -15.64 -3.71
C SER A 81 1.36 -14.58 -2.94
N LEU A 82 0.86 -14.08 -1.81
CA LEU A 82 1.61 -13.15 -0.96
C LEU A 82 2.61 -13.87 -0.08
N ARG A 83 2.28 -15.08 0.37
CA ARG A 83 3.23 -15.95 1.10
C ARG A 83 4.41 -16.31 0.21
N ASP A 84 4.16 -16.67 -1.04
CA ASP A 84 5.19 -17.08 -1.98
C ASP A 84 6.09 -15.88 -2.31
N TYR A 85 5.52 -14.68 -2.54
CA TYR A 85 6.27 -13.42 -2.64
C TYR A 85 7.10 -13.12 -1.39
N ARG A 86 6.48 -13.19 -0.20
CA ARG A 86 7.15 -12.94 1.08
C ARG A 86 8.35 -13.88 1.27
N ASN A 87 8.22 -15.14 0.85
CA ASN A 87 9.27 -16.14 0.99
C ASN A 87 10.43 -15.94 -0.01
N SER A 88 10.19 -15.30 -1.17
CA SER A 88 11.24 -15.00 -2.16
C SER A 88 12.00 -13.71 -1.87
N ASP A 89 11.32 -12.68 -1.33
CA ASP A 89 11.83 -11.29 -1.29
C ASP A 89 12.27 -10.83 0.12
N GLY A 90 12.64 -11.75 1.02
CA GLY A 90 13.28 -11.40 2.30
C GLY A 90 12.40 -11.49 3.56
N GLY A 91 11.28 -12.22 3.52
CA GLY A 91 10.52 -12.60 4.71
C GLY A 91 9.54 -11.53 5.22
N ASN A 92 9.28 -11.51 6.53
CA ASN A 92 8.20 -10.72 7.15
C ASN A 92 8.38 -9.19 7.09
N HIS A 93 9.55 -8.71 6.64
CA HIS A 93 9.85 -7.29 6.46
C HIS A 93 10.01 -6.90 4.98
N ALA A 94 9.68 -7.80 4.05
CA ALA A 94 9.74 -7.52 2.62
C ALA A 94 8.79 -6.36 2.26
N VAL A 95 9.33 -5.30 1.69
CA VAL A 95 8.54 -4.17 1.17
C VAL A 95 8.24 -4.44 -0.30
N MET A 96 6.96 -4.62 -0.63
CA MET A 96 6.50 -4.82 -2.01
C MET A 96 6.63 -3.54 -2.85
N GLY A 97 6.62 -2.40 -2.17
CA GLY A 97 6.69 -1.06 -2.72
C GLY A 97 6.09 -0.06 -1.74
N SER A 98 6.06 1.20 -2.14
CA SER A 98 5.47 2.29 -1.35
C SER A 98 4.36 2.99 -2.11
N ILE A 99 3.28 3.35 -1.42
CA ILE A 99 2.29 4.30 -1.93
C ILE A 99 2.57 5.68 -1.35
N HIS A 100 2.33 6.71 -2.16
CA HIS A 100 2.51 8.11 -1.78
C HIS A 100 1.19 8.84 -1.93
N LEU A 101 0.61 9.27 -0.82
CA LEU A 101 -0.66 9.99 -0.80
C LEU A 101 -0.39 11.46 -0.44
N PRO A 102 -0.85 12.44 -1.23
CA PRO A 102 -0.55 13.84 -0.97
C PRO A 102 -1.01 14.27 0.42
N VAL A 103 -0.15 14.99 1.14
CA VAL A 103 -0.53 15.66 2.38
C VAL A 103 -1.55 16.75 2.04
N ASN A 104 -2.56 16.94 2.90
CA ASN A 104 -3.62 17.94 2.69
C ASN A 104 -4.33 17.83 1.33
N TYR A 105 -4.54 16.60 0.82
CA TYR A 105 -5.18 16.39 -0.47
C TYR A 105 -6.60 16.98 -0.50
N LYS A 106 -6.80 18.01 -1.34
CA LYS A 106 -8.09 18.68 -1.58
C LYS A 106 -8.81 18.24 -2.85
N GLY A 107 -8.24 17.29 -3.61
CA GLY A 107 -8.86 16.80 -4.83
C GLY A 107 -10.12 15.98 -4.53
N GLU A 108 -11.02 15.91 -5.50
CA GLU A 108 -12.34 15.30 -5.33
C GLU A 108 -12.30 13.77 -5.28
N ASP A 109 -11.29 13.14 -5.91
CA ASP A 109 -11.26 11.68 -6.08
C ASP A 109 -10.05 11.00 -5.41
N LYS A 110 -10.11 10.90 -4.07
CA LYS A 110 -9.17 10.10 -3.25
C LYS A 110 -9.13 8.64 -3.69
N ALA A 111 -10.25 8.10 -4.17
CA ALA A 111 -10.37 6.69 -4.52
C ALA A 111 -9.58 6.36 -5.79
N ALA A 112 -9.68 7.19 -6.83
CA ALA A 112 -8.90 7.06 -8.05
C ALA A 112 -7.40 7.20 -7.76
N LEU A 113 -6.99 8.18 -6.94
CA LEU A 113 -5.58 8.36 -6.60
C LEU A 113 -5.03 7.15 -5.83
N PHE A 114 -5.75 6.68 -4.81
CA PHE A 114 -5.37 5.47 -4.06
C PHE A 114 -5.25 4.25 -4.98
N ASN A 115 -6.23 4.07 -5.87
CA ASN A 115 -6.24 2.98 -6.84
C ASN A 115 -4.99 3.00 -7.74
N ILE A 116 -4.63 4.16 -8.30
CA ILE A 116 -3.43 4.32 -9.14
C ILE A 116 -2.16 3.95 -8.36
N GLN A 117 -2.01 4.46 -7.13
CA GLN A 117 -0.84 4.18 -6.30
C GLN A 117 -0.72 2.69 -5.97
N LEU A 118 -1.80 2.05 -5.52
CA LEU A 118 -1.76 0.63 -5.16
C LEU A 118 -1.55 -0.27 -6.37
N LYS A 119 -2.12 0.10 -7.53
CA LYS A 119 -1.92 -0.63 -8.78
C LYS A 119 -0.45 -0.68 -9.16
N ARG A 120 0.29 0.43 -9.05
CA ARG A 120 1.74 0.48 -9.35
C ARG A 120 2.55 -0.48 -8.48
N VAL A 121 2.13 -0.69 -7.23
CA VAL A 121 2.81 -1.59 -6.29
C VAL A 121 2.49 -3.06 -6.56
N LEU A 122 1.21 -3.40 -6.66
CA LEU A 122 0.76 -4.81 -6.70
C LEU A 122 0.57 -5.37 -8.11
N VAL A 123 0.48 -4.49 -9.10
CA VAL A 123 0.26 -4.82 -10.51
C VAL A 123 1.30 -4.04 -11.31
N LYS A 124 2.57 -4.41 -11.13
CA LYS A 124 3.66 -3.92 -11.97
C LYS A 124 3.29 -4.23 -13.43
N LYS A 125 3.24 -3.20 -14.27
CA LYS A 125 3.36 -3.39 -15.72
C LYS A 125 4.84 -3.62 -15.99
N ASP A 126 5.18 -4.64 -16.77
CA ASP A 126 6.54 -4.78 -17.29
C ASP A 126 6.94 -3.44 -17.94
N GLY A 127 7.92 -2.74 -17.37
CA GLY A 127 8.48 -1.50 -17.94
C GLY A 127 8.29 -0.18 -17.18
N ASP A 128 7.63 -0.13 -16.01
CA ASP A 128 7.49 1.12 -15.22
C ASP A 128 8.60 1.29 -14.16
N ASP A 129 9.86 0.97 -14.50
CA ASP A 129 11.06 1.19 -13.66
C ASP A 129 11.56 2.65 -13.71
N ASP A 130 10.67 3.62 -13.93
CA ASP A 130 11.05 5.03 -13.91
C ASP A 130 11.00 5.59 -12.48
N ASP A 131 12.20 5.74 -11.94
CA ASP A 131 12.62 6.83 -11.04
C ASP A 131 12.04 6.89 -9.63
N ILE A 132 12.42 5.93 -8.80
CA ILE A 132 12.80 6.27 -7.41
C ILE A 132 14.10 5.54 -7.07
N LYS A 133 15.23 6.10 -7.51
CA LYS A 133 16.47 5.94 -6.76
C LYS A 133 16.30 6.77 -5.49
N GLU A 134 16.20 6.10 -4.35
CA GLU A 134 16.46 6.73 -3.05
C GLU A 134 17.98 6.97 -3.03
N ASP A 135 18.38 8.25 -2.95
CA ASP A 135 19.78 8.67 -2.79
C ASP A 135 20.31 8.30 -1.39
#